data_AF-A0A3P1SSJ3-F1
#
_entry.id   AF-A0A3P1SSJ3-F1
#
_cell.length_a   1.000
_cell.length_b   1.000
_cell.length_c   1.000
_cell.angle_alpha   90.00
_cell.angle_beta   90.00
_cell.angle_gamma   90.00
#
_symmetry.space_group_name_H-M   'P 1'
#
loop_
_entity.id
_entity.type
_entity.pdbx_description
1 polymer ?
#
loop_
_entity_poly.entity_id
_entity_poly.type
_entity_poly.pdbx_seq_one_letter_code
_entity_poly.pdbx_strand_id
1 'polypeptide(L)'
;METKAPKDWFEEGLFKRVPEEIKDSFSQAQIDALKVAFGARKWGKHPVDIRGTLKLWTWRYYFVVLIGRNRRELSRAEQKTAALVQAFFLILFLSFSTLLGLLVLYLIKSAAGIDLFPGFSLGIWGWFKTNML
;
A
#
# COMPACT_ATOMS: atom_id res chain seq x y z
N MET A 1 1.72 36.33 24.69
CA MET A 1 0.83 35.16 24.70
C MET A 1 1.64 33.99 24.16
N GLU A 2 2.16 33.15 25.03
CA GLU A 2 3.01 32.01 24.68
C GLU A 2 2.17 30.91 24.02
N THR A 3 2.49 30.57 22.78
CA THR A 3 1.86 29.47 22.05
C THR A 3 2.26 28.14 22.68
N LYS A 4 1.35 27.52 23.45
CA LYS A 4 1.53 26.16 23.98
C LYS A 4 1.86 25.21 22.83
N ALA A 5 3.09 24.70 22.81
CA ALA A 5 3.50 23.65 21.90
C ALA A 5 2.56 22.43 22.06
N PRO A 6 2.25 21.70 20.96
CA PRO A 6 1.38 20.55 21.02
C PRO A 6 1.92 19.51 22.01
N LYS A 7 1.08 19.10 22.96
CA LYS A 7 1.39 18.18 24.05
C LYS A 7 1.98 16.87 23.51
N ASP A 8 3.16 16.47 24.01
CA ASP A 8 3.86 15.27 23.57
C ASP A 8 3.12 14.01 24.03
N TRP A 9 2.82 13.11 23.08
CA TRP A 9 2.11 11.85 23.35
C TRP A 9 2.86 10.97 24.36
N PHE A 10 4.20 11.04 24.38
CA PHE A 10 5.01 10.26 25.30
C PHE A 10 4.86 10.75 26.73
N GLU A 11 4.93 12.06 26.96
CA GLU A 11 4.75 12.67 28.28
C GLU A 11 3.35 12.39 28.82
N GLU A 12 2.33 12.49 27.98
CA GLU A 12 0.96 12.18 28.40
C GLU A 12 0.79 10.70 28.77
N GLY A 13 1.41 9.79 28.00
CA GLY A 13 1.39 8.37 28.30
C GLY A 13 2.16 8.01 29.57
N LEU A 14 3.30 8.66 29.80
CA LEU A 14 4.12 8.47 31.00
C LEU A 14 3.37 8.95 32.25
N PHE A 15 2.89 10.19 32.26
CA PHE A 15 2.23 10.78 33.43
C PHE A 15 0.83 10.23 33.72
N LYS A 16 0.24 9.43 32.84
CA LYS A 16 -0.95 8.62 33.16
C LYS A 16 -0.65 7.41 34.05
N ARG A 17 0.60 6.93 34.07
CA ARG A 17 1.02 5.72 34.79
C ARG A 17 1.86 6.02 36.03
N VAL A 18 2.52 7.16 36.04
CA VAL A 18 3.31 7.65 37.16
C VAL A 18 2.37 8.15 38.28
N PRO A 19 2.55 7.72 39.54
CA PRO A 19 1.80 8.23 40.69
C PRO A 19 1.87 9.76 40.80
N GLU A 20 0.77 10.40 41.20
CA GLU A 20 0.65 11.88 41.26
C GLU A 20 1.77 12.53 42.06
N GLU A 21 2.12 11.92 43.19
CA GLU A 21 3.12 12.39 44.16
C GLU A 21 4.51 12.62 43.56
N ILE A 22 4.85 11.90 42.49
CA ILE A 22 6.18 11.98 41.88
C ILE A 22 6.16 12.63 40.49
N LYS A 23 5.00 13.00 39.94
CA LYS A 23 4.89 13.61 38.60
C LYS A 23 5.75 14.87 38.48
N ASP A 24 5.72 15.71 39.52
CA ASP A 24 6.43 16.99 39.54
C ASP A 24 7.93 16.85 39.87
N SER A 25 8.39 15.65 40.27
CA SER A 25 9.81 15.38 40.52
C SER A 25 10.64 15.19 39.25
N PHE A 26 9.98 15.01 38.09
CA PHE A 26 10.65 14.82 36.81
C PHE A 26 11.10 16.17 36.24
N SER A 27 12.41 16.37 36.15
CA SER A 27 12.98 17.46 35.37
C SER A 27 12.84 17.22 33.87
N GLN A 28 12.82 18.29 33.07
CA GLN A 28 12.76 18.19 31.61
C GLN A 28 13.91 17.33 31.03
N ALA A 29 15.12 17.45 31.60
CA ALA A 29 16.27 16.65 31.18
C ALA A 29 16.08 15.14 31.42
N GLN A 30 15.44 14.76 32.54
CA GLN A 30 15.09 13.36 32.82
C GLN A 30 14.02 12.86 31.85
N ILE A 31 13.01 13.69 31.55
CA ILE A 31 11.97 13.37 30.58
C ILE A 31 12.58 13.13 29.19
N ASP A 32 13.51 13.98 28.77
CA ASP A 32 14.18 13.86 27.47
C ASP A 32 15.09 12.62 27.42
N ALA A 33 15.82 12.31 28.50
CA ALA A 33 16.60 11.08 28.61
C ALA A 33 15.70 9.84 28.52
N LEU A 34 14.53 9.85 29.16
CA LEU A 34 13.54 8.78 29.06
C LEU A 34 13.00 8.65 27.63
N LYS A 35 12.72 9.76 26.95
CA LYS A 35 12.29 9.72 25.53
C LYS A 35 13.33 9.03 24.65
N VAL A 36 14.61 9.30 24.87
CA VAL A 36 15.70 8.66 24.14
C VAL A 36 15.80 7.17 24.51
N ALA A 37 15.81 6.84 25.81
CA ALA A 37 15.97 5.48 26.30
C ALA A 37 14.83 4.54 25.90
N PHE A 38 13.58 5.01 25.97
CA PHE A 38 12.40 4.24 25.58
C PHE A 38 12.12 4.28 24.07
N GLY A 39 13.01 4.88 23.27
CA GLY A 39 12.84 4.97 21.83
C GLY A 39 11.61 5.77 21.42
N ALA A 40 11.14 6.69 22.27
CA ALA A 40 10.03 7.60 22.02
C ALA A 40 10.35 8.68 20.97
N ARG A 41 11.30 8.42 20.08
CA ARG A 41 11.34 9.10 18.78
C ARG A 41 9.98 8.85 18.16
N LYS A 42 9.18 9.91 18.00
CA LYS A 42 7.85 9.91 17.33
C LYS A 42 7.73 8.67 16.48
N TRP A 43 7.12 7.60 17.02
CA TRP A 43 6.91 6.38 16.26
C TRP A 43 6.13 6.87 15.06
N GLY A 44 6.79 6.88 13.89
CA GLY A 44 6.25 7.55 12.72
C GLY A 44 4.89 6.94 12.51
N LYS A 45 3.81 7.72 12.69
CA LYS A 45 2.45 7.26 12.45
C LYS A 45 2.49 6.54 11.11
N HIS A 46 2.33 5.22 11.11
CA HIS A 46 2.14 4.52 9.86
C HIS A 46 0.84 5.09 9.29
N PRO A 47 0.84 5.59 8.03
CA PRO A 47 -0.35 6.21 7.46
C PRO A 47 -1.55 5.26 7.52
N VAL A 48 -1.29 3.95 7.48
CA VAL A 48 -2.29 2.91 7.67
C VAL A 48 -1.76 1.91 8.70
N ASP A 49 -2.50 1.74 9.80
CA ASP A 49 -2.33 0.68 10.80
C ASP A 49 -3.69 0.00 11.00
N ILE A 50 -3.88 -1.14 10.33
CA ILE A 50 -5.09 -1.95 10.44
C ILE A 50 -4.75 -3.17 11.27
N ARG A 51 -5.46 -3.32 12.39
CA ARG A 51 -5.33 -4.46 13.29
C ARG A 51 -6.67 -5.12 13.40
N GLY A 52 -6.70 -6.44 13.25
CA GLY A 52 -7.94 -7.19 13.32
C GLY A 52 -7.72 -8.58 13.85
N THR A 53 -8.80 -9.15 14.33
CA THR A 53 -8.87 -10.56 14.71
C THR A 53 -9.99 -11.19 13.92
N LEU A 54 -9.67 -12.21 13.13
CA LEU A 54 -10.63 -12.99 12.38
C LEU A 54 -10.77 -14.38 13.01
N LYS A 55 -12.00 -14.79 13.28
CA LYS A 55 -12.30 -16.12 13.80
C LYS A 55 -12.66 -17.02 12.62
N LEU A 56 -11.83 -18.02 12.38
CA LEU A 56 -12.05 -19.06 11.38
C LEU A 56 -12.30 -20.38 12.12
N TRP A 57 -13.54 -20.86 12.07
CA TRP A 57 -13.97 -22.08 12.76
C TRP A 57 -13.74 -22.01 14.29
N THR A 58 -12.84 -22.84 14.83
CA THR A 58 -12.48 -22.87 16.25
C THR A 58 -11.34 -21.89 16.58
N TRP A 59 -10.59 -21.42 15.59
CA TRP A 59 -9.37 -20.67 15.80
C TRP A 59 -9.55 -19.16 15.57
N ARG A 60 -8.81 -18.37 16.34
CA ARG A 60 -8.79 -16.90 16.22
C ARG A 60 -7.42 -16.49 15.73
N TYR A 61 -7.39 -15.82 14.59
CA TYR A 61 -6.18 -15.31 13.96
C TYR A 61 -6.13 -13.82 14.14
N TYR A 62 -5.02 -13.33 14.68
CA TYR A 62 -4.73 -11.91 14.74
C TYR A 62 -3.87 -11.51 13.56
N PHE A 63 -4.16 -10.37 12.94
CA PHE A 63 -3.39 -9.83 11.84
C PHE A 63 -3.15 -8.34 12.03
N VAL A 64 -2.02 -7.87 11.50
CA VAL A 64 -1.63 -6.47 11.47
C VAL A 64 -1.16 -6.13 10.07
N VAL A 65 -1.76 -5.08 9.50
CA VAL A 65 -1.34 -4.50 8.23
C VAL A 65 -0.83 -3.09 8.52
N LEU A 66 0.48 -2.91 8.38
CA LEU A 66 1.13 -1.61 8.43
C LEU A 66 1.52 -1.21 7.00
N ILE A 67 1.00 -0.08 6.53
CA ILE A 67 1.36 0.48 5.22
C ILE A 67 1.93 1.86 5.45
N GLY A 68 3.12 2.09 4.89
CA GLY A 68 3.79 3.38 4.97
C GLY A 68 4.91 3.52 3.96
N ARG A 69 5.29 4.76 3.69
CA ARG A 69 6.44 5.06 2.84
C ARG A 69 7.71 4.55 3.52
N ASN A 70 8.40 3.60 2.89
CA ASN A 70 9.72 3.20 3.33
C ASN A 70 10.69 4.37 3.12
N ARG A 71 11.27 4.90 4.20
CA ARG A 71 12.27 5.98 4.17
C ARG A 71 13.70 5.47 4.41
N ARG A 72 13.86 4.15 4.61
CA ARG A 72 15.17 3.53 4.76
C ARG A 72 15.79 3.33 3.39
N GLU A 73 17.12 3.31 3.34
CA GLU A 73 17.82 2.81 2.16
C GLU A 73 17.51 1.32 2.01
N LEU A 74 17.05 0.93 0.82
CA LEU A 74 16.69 -0.44 0.52
C LEU A 74 17.96 -1.31 0.48
N SER A 75 17.88 -2.49 1.08
CA SER A 75 18.90 -3.54 0.89
C SER A 75 19.03 -3.89 -0.59
N ARG A 76 20.22 -4.35 -1.01
CA ARG A 76 20.45 -4.83 -2.39
C ARG A 76 19.45 -5.91 -2.80
N ALA A 77 19.00 -6.75 -1.88
CA ALA A 77 17.97 -7.76 -2.15
C ALA A 77 16.60 -7.11 -2.38
N GLU A 78 16.20 -6.17 -1.52
CA GLU A 78 14.93 -5.46 -1.64
C GLU A 78 14.86 -4.63 -2.94
N GLN A 79 15.96 -4.01 -3.35
CA GLN A 79 16.05 -3.30 -4.63
C GLN A 79 15.82 -4.22 -5.82
N LYS A 80 16.42 -5.43 -5.81
CA LYS A 80 16.20 -6.43 -6.85
C LYS A 80 14.75 -6.90 -6.87
N THR A 81 14.17 -7.20 -5.71
CA THR A 81 12.75 -7.59 -5.62
C THR A 81 11.84 -6.48 -6.12
N ALA A 82 12.08 -5.23 -5.74
CA ALA A 82 11.32 -4.08 -6.22
C ALA A 82 11.41 -3.93 -7.74
N ALA A 83 12.62 -4.06 -8.31
CA ALA A 83 12.83 -4.02 -9.75
C ALA A 83 12.11 -5.16 -10.49
N LEU A 84 12.14 -6.39 -9.96
CA LEU A 84 11.41 -7.53 -10.52
C LEU A 84 9.90 -7.32 -10.50
N VAL A 85 9.36 -6.85 -9.37
CA VAL A 85 7.92 -6.55 -9.25
C VAL A 85 7.53 -5.45 -10.24
N GLN A 86 8.33 -4.39 -10.34
CA GLN A 86 8.09 -3.31 -11.29
C GLN A 86 8.14 -3.80 -12.75
N ALA A 87 9.14 -4.62 -13.10
CA ALA A 87 9.25 -5.22 -14.43
C ALA A 87 8.04 -6.11 -14.75
N PHE A 88 7.59 -6.91 -13.79
CA PHE A 88 6.40 -7.74 -13.94
C PHE A 88 5.15 -6.90 -14.27
N PHE A 89 4.90 -5.83 -13.51
CA PHE A 89 3.76 -4.94 -13.77
C PHE A 89 3.87 -4.23 -15.12
N LEU A 90 5.07 -3.83 -15.52
CA LEU A 90 5.31 -3.19 -16.80
C LEU A 90 5.04 -4.16 -17.96
N ILE A 91 5.53 -5.40 -17.87
CA ILE A 91 5.28 -6.44 -18.87
C ILE A 91 3.78 -6.74 -18.95
N LEU A 92 3.10 -6.88 -17.82
CA LEU A 92 1.67 -7.11 -17.77
C LEU A 92 0.89 -5.97 -18.45
N PHE A 93 1.24 -4.72 -18.15
CA PHE A 93 0.62 -3.55 -18.75
C PHE A 93 0.85 -3.46 -20.26
N LEU A 94 2.08 -3.69 -20.73
CA LEU A 94 2.40 -3.70 -22.16
C LEU A 94 1.67 -4.83 -22.89
N SER A 95 1.62 -6.02 -22.29
CA SER A 95 0.95 -7.19 -22.87
C SER A 95 -0.55 -6.95 -23.00
N PHE A 96 -1.19 -6.44 -21.94
CA PHE A 96 -2.59 -6.06 -21.96
C PHE A 96 -2.88 -4.98 -23.01
N SER A 97 -2.06 -3.93 -23.07
CA SER A 97 -2.22 -2.84 -24.03
C SER A 97 -2.07 -3.33 -25.47
N THR A 98 -1.12 -4.24 -25.72
CA THR A 98 -0.89 -4.84 -27.04
C THR A 98 -2.08 -5.70 -27.47
N LEU A 99 -2.55 -6.58 -26.58
CA LEU A 99 -3.71 -7.44 -26.85
C LEU A 99 -4.97 -6.61 -27.12
N LEU A 100 -5.19 -5.55 -26.32
CA LEU A 100 -6.32 -4.64 -26.53
C LEU A 100 -6.21 -3.90 -27.87
N GLY A 101 -5.02 -3.40 -28.22
CA GLY A 101 -4.78 -2.76 -29.51
C GLY A 101 -5.05 -3.68 -30.69
N LEU A 102 -4.55 -4.93 -30.63
CA LEU A 102 -4.81 -5.95 -31.65
C LEU A 102 -6.29 -6.30 -31.75
N LEU A 103 -7.00 -6.39 -30.62
CA LEU A 103 -8.44 -6.62 -30.59
C LEU A 103 -9.20 -5.49 -31.30
N VAL A 104 -8.87 -4.23 -31.00
CA VAL A 104 -9.49 -3.06 -31.65
C VAL A 104 -9.21 -3.06 -33.16
N LEU A 105 -7.96 -3.28 -33.56
CA LEU A 105 -7.59 -3.38 -34.98
C LEU A 105 -8.35 -4.51 -35.69
N TYR A 106 -8.48 -5.67 -35.04
CA TYR A 106 -9.26 -6.79 -35.56
C TYR A 106 -10.75 -6.43 -35.74
N LEU A 107 -11.35 -5.72 -34.79
CA LEU A 107 -12.75 -5.28 -34.89
C LEU A 107 -12.94 -4.28 -36.03
N ILE A 108 -12.04 -3.29 -36.16
CA ILE A 108 -12.06 -2.31 -37.25
C ILE A 108 -11.94 -3.01 -38.61
N LYS A 109 -10.94 -3.90 -38.76
CA LYS A 109 -10.75 -4.72 -39.97
C LYS A 109 -12.02 -5.49 -40.30
N SER A 110 -12.62 -6.13 -39.31
CA SER A 110 -13.81 -6.97 -39.50
C SER A 110 -15.06 -6.14 -39.83
N ALA A 111 -15.19 -4.94 -39.28
CA ALA A 111 -16.24 -3.98 -39.61
C ALA A 111 -16.09 -3.44 -41.04
N ALA A 112 -14.86 -3.20 -41.49
CA ALA A 112 -14.55 -2.77 -42.85
C ALA A 112 -14.72 -3.87 -43.91
N GLY A 113 -15.02 -5.11 -43.51
CA GLY A 113 -15.20 -6.23 -44.44
C GLY A 113 -13.92 -6.70 -45.14
N ILE A 114 -12.75 -6.22 -44.71
CA ILE A 114 -11.46 -6.63 -45.27
C ILE A 114 -11.23 -8.08 -44.90
N ASP A 115 -10.87 -8.95 -45.85
CA ASP A 115 -10.44 -10.32 -45.57
C ASP A 115 -8.93 -10.47 -45.76
N LEU A 116 -8.23 -10.85 -44.68
CA LEU A 116 -6.78 -11.06 -44.67
C LEU A 116 -6.44 -12.55 -44.77
N PHE A 117 -7.36 -13.42 -44.34
CA PHE A 117 -7.17 -14.87 -44.30
C PHE A 117 -8.46 -15.53 -44.81
N PRO A 118 -8.48 -15.91 -46.10
CA PRO A 118 -9.66 -16.52 -46.71
C PRO A 118 -10.15 -17.73 -45.90
N GLY A 119 -11.39 -17.67 -45.43
CA GLY A 119 -12.04 -18.77 -44.68
C GLY A 119 -11.69 -18.86 -43.19
N PHE A 120 -10.91 -17.93 -42.63
CA PHE A 120 -10.60 -17.91 -41.20
C PHE A 120 -10.99 -16.59 -40.53
N SER A 121 -11.79 -16.67 -39.47
CA SER A 121 -12.13 -15.53 -38.61
C SER A 121 -12.20 -15.98 -37.16
N LEU A 122 -11.72 -15.15 -36.25
CA LEU A 122 -11.76 -15.40 -34.80
C LEU A 122 -13.20 -15.42 -34.22
N GLY A 123 -14.22 -15.02 -35.00
CA GLY A 123 -15.63 -15.02 -34.55
C GLY A 123 -16.00 -13.90 -33.57
N ILE A 124 -15.01 -13.19 -33.01
CA ILE A 124 -15.20 -12.11 -32.04
C ILE A 124 -16.06 -10.97 -32.62
N TRP A 125 -15.89 -10.65 -33.90
CA TRP A 125 -16.73 -9.65 -34.57
C TRP A 125 -18.21 -10.06 -34.65
N GLY A 126 -18.48 -11.36 -34.87
CA GLY A 126 -19.84 -11.89 -34.87
C GLY A 126 -20.48 -11.76 -33.49
N TRP A 127 -19.78 -12.18 -32.44
CA TRP A 127 -20.22 -12.00 -31.06
C TRP A 127 -20.45 -10.52 -30.71
N PHE A 128 -19.54 -9.63 -31.11
CA PHE A 128 -19.65 -8.20 -30.86
C PHE A 128 -20.90 -7.61 -31.52
N LYS A 129 -21.15 -7.95 -32.79
CA LYS A 129 -22.37 -7.51 -33.50
C LYS A 129 -23.66 -8.02 -32.87
N THR A 130 -23.66 -9.19 -32.25
CA THR A 130 -24.87 -9.75 -31.63
C THR A 130 -25.18 -9.16 -30.25
N ASN A 131 -24.14 -8.73 -29.51
CA ASN A 131 -24.30 -8.33 -28.09
C ASN A 131 -24.17 -6.81 -27.86
N MET A 132 -23.49 -6.08 -28.75
CA MET A 132 -23.13 -4.67 -28.54
C MET A 132 -23.69 -3.71 -29.60
N LEU A 133 -24.10 -4.23 -30.77
CA LEU A 133 -24.79 -3.50 -31.85
C LEU A 133 -26.23 -4.00 -31.94
#